data_AF-A0A232FK09-F1
#
_entry.id   AF-A0A232FK09-F1
#
_cell.length_a   1.000
_cell.length_b   1.000
_cell.length_c   1.000
_cell.angle_alpha   90.00
_cell.angle_beta   90.00
_cell.angle_gamma   90.00
#
_symmetry.space_group_name_H-M   'P 1'
#
loop_
_entity.id
_entity.type
_entity.pdbx_description
1 polymer ?
#
loop_
_entity_poly.entity_id
_entity_poly.type
_entity_poly.pdbx_seq_one_letter_code
_entity_poly.pdbx_strand_id
1 'polypeptide(L)'
;MRMVDKLGALVQLLFEDDENLLGEAEAECENWFLSEGLTFNDVILETELPVIDLPTLDDYLPIDQSWSSDSLETAIADNDDDNNKPSSDAPLPGRRKRRPKAGLTLKKKVHAAKQARNRGEAYNTFSGRLVPARTLRQPCTALCRLQCSERFSPQERKSLFQEFWSIADHKGQWEFIAKNLDILPKGTCTSDKGDESRRSASRRYYFWVGQDKRQVCKTYFLNTLAISNAWIGTVCKKLADHGCVNEDGRGRIGNRKKA
;
A
#
# COMPACT_ATOMS: atom_id res chain seq x y z
N MET A 1 -32.17 31.33 -13.72
CA MET A 1 -31.47 30.69 -12.59
C MET A 1 -30.17 30.13 -13.13
N ARG A 2 -29.00 30.52 -12.61
CA ARG A 2 -27.72 30.15 -13.25
C ARG A 2 -27.46 28.67 -12.99
N MET A 3 -26.84 27.97 -13.95
CA MET A 3 -26.55 26.53 -13.89
C MET A 3 -25.82 26.14 -12.59
N VAL A 4 -24.97 27.04 -12.11
CA VAL A 4 -24.21 26.91 -10.85
C VAL A 4 -25.11 26.86 -9.61
N ASP A 5 -26.23 27.59 -9.62
CA ASP A 5 -27.19 27.63 -8.50
C ASP A 5 -27.96 26.30 -8.39
N LYS A 6 -28.27 25.67 -9.53
CA LYS A 6 -28.96 24.37 -9.60
C LYS A 6 -28.02 23.22 -9.23
N LEU A 7 -26.77 23.23 -9.69
CA LEU A 7 -25.75 22.25 -9.29
C LEU A 7 -25.43 22.35 -7.79
N GLY A 8 -25.42 23.56 -7.22
CA GLY A 8 -25.26 23.78 -5.78
C GLY A 8 -26.36 23.11 -4.95
N ALA A 9 -27.62 23.21 -5.38
CA ALA A 9 -28.76 22.58 -4.71
C ALA A 9 -28.70 21.03 -4.78
N LEU A 10 -28.25 20.48 -5.91
CA LEU A 10 -28.12 19.03 -6.13
C LEU A 10 -27.01 18.42 -5.27
N VAL A 11 -25.90 19.15 -5.07
CA VAL A 11 -24.82 18.77 -4.16
C VAL A 11 -25.25 18.83 -2.69
N GLN A 12 -26.14 19.76 -2.33
CA GLN A 12 -26.70 19.85 -0.98
C GLN A 12 -27.65 18.69 -0.65
N LEU A 13 -28.44 18.23 -1.63
CA LEU A 13 -29.33 17.08 -1.45
C LEU A 13 -28.59 15.72 -1.40
N LEU A 14 -27.39 15.63 -1.98
CA LEU A 14 -26.52 14.45 -1.88
C LEU A 14 -25.89 14.24 -0.49
N PHE A 15 -26.05 15.18 0.45
CA PHE A 15 -25.50 15.09 1.81
C PHE A 15 -26.53 14.70 2.88
N GLU A 16 -27.81 14.60 2.54
CA GLU A 16 -28.88 14.14 3.44
C GLU A 16 -29.46 12.84 2.85
N ASP A 17 -29.24 11.70 3.53
CA ASP A 17 -29.55 10.33 3.09
C ASP A 17 -31.07 10.05 2.95
N ASP A 18 -31.78 10.78 2.09
CA ASP A 18 -33.18 10.52 1.72
C ASP A 18 -33.27 10.10 0.24
N GLU A 19 -33.12 8.79 -0.02
CA GLU A 19 -33.11 8.18 -1.37
C GLU A 19 -34.38 8.45 -2.21
N ASN A 20 -35.47 8.87 -1.58
CA ASN A 20 -36.74 9.12 -2.28
C ASN A 20 -36.85 10.51 -2.94
N LEU A 21 -36.04 11.50 -2.54
CA LEU A 21 -36.03 12.83 -3.17
C LEU A 21 -35.04 12.95 -4.36
N LEU A 22 -34.01 12.10 -4.38
CA LEU A 22 -33.00 12.06 -5.45
C LEU A 22 -33.60 11.68 -6.80
N GLY A 23 -34.57 10.76 -6.82
CA GLY A 23 -35.21 10.30 -8.06
C GLY A 23 -36.05 11.37 -8.77
N GLU A 24 -36.71 12.26 -8.03
CA GLU A 24 -37.50 13.34 -8.63
C GLU A 24 -36.62 14.49 -9.16
N ALA A 25 -35.49 14.79 -8.49
CA ALA A 25 -34.54 15.81 -8.92
C ALA A 25 -33.73 15.43 -10.17
N GLU A 26 -33.37 14.14 -10.33
CA GLU A 26 -32.70 13.64 -11.54
C GLU A 26 -33.63 13.73 -12.77
N ALA A 27 -34.91 13.40 -12.61
CA ALA A 27 -35.90 13.47 -13.70
C ALA A 27 -36.20 14.90 -14.17
N GLU A 28 -36.19 15.89 -13.26
CA GLU A 28 -36.35 17.31 -13.63
C GLU A 28 -35.11 17.88 -14.33
N CYS A 29 -33.91 17.41 -13.95
CA CYS A 29 -32.66 17.87 -14.55
C CYS A 29 -32.47 17.32 -15.97
N GLU A 30 -32.85 16.07 -16.22
CA GLU A 30 -32.84 15.47 -17.57
C GLU A 30 -33.86 16.12 -18.52
N ASN A 31 -35.07 16.42 -18.03
CA ASN A 31 -36.09 17.12 -18.83
C ASN A 31 -35.70 18.56 -19.18
N TRP A 32 -34.95 19.25 -18.31
CA TRP A 32 -34.42 20.58 -18.61
C TRP A 32 -33.31 20.54 -19.67
N PHE A 33 -32.38 19.57 -19.58
CA PHE A 33 -31.31 19.39 -20.57
C PHE A 33 -31.84 19.13 -21.99
N LEU A 34 -32.92 18.34 -22.10
CA LEU A 34 -33.59 18.06 -23.38
C LEU A 34 -34.29 19.29 -23.99
N SER A 35 -34.78 20.22 -23.16
CA SER A 35 -35.48 21.44 -23.61
C SER A 35 -34.56 22.52 -24.20
N GLU A 36 -33.26 22.45 -23.89
CA GLU A 36 -32.23 23.38 -24.38
C GLU A 36 -31.36 22.76 -25.51
N GLY A 37 -31.65 21.51 -25.91
CA GLY A 37 -30.99 20.85 -27.05
C GLY A 37 -29.55 20.41 -26.80
N LEU A 38 -29.14 20.24 -25.55
CA LEU A 38 -27.76 19.88 -25.18
C LEU A 38 -27.69 18.48 -24.56
N THR A 39 -26.63 17.73 -24.85
CA THR A 39 -26.38 16.43 -24.21
C THR A 39 -25.38 16.61 -23.07
N PHE A 40 -25.47 15.74 -22.05
CA PHE A 40 -24.58 15.76 -20.88
C PHE A 40 -23.07 15.73 -21.24
N ASN A 41 -22.72 15.21 -22.42
CA ASN A 41 -21.34 15.14 -22.92
C ASN A 41 -20.81 16.45 -23.51
N ASP A 42 -21.66 17.44 -23.81
CA ASP A 42 -21.24 18.71 -24.41
C ASP A 42 -20.67 19.71 -23.37
N VAL A 43 -20.94 19.48 -22.07
CA VAL A 43 -20.55 20.40 -20.97
C VAL A 43 -19.08 20.21 -20.52
N ILE A 44 -18.38 19.17 -20.98
CA ILE A 44 -17.03 18.82 -20.47
C ILE A 44 -15.89 19.53 -21.22
N LEU A 45 -16.14 20.22 -22.33
CA LEU A 45 -15.07 20.71 -23.23
C LEU A 45 -14.70 22.21 -23.15
N GLU A 46 -15.28 23.03 -22.27
CA GLU A 46 -14.99 24.47 -22.21
C GLU A 46 -14.45 25.01 -20.86
N THR A 47 -13.87 24.17 -20.01
CA THR A 47 -13.12 24.69 -18.84
C THR A 47 -11.62 24.66 -19.08
N GLU A 48 -11.09 25.72 -19.70
CA GLU A 48 -9.65 26.03 -19.66
C GLU A 48 -9.25 26.37 -18.21
N LEU A 49 -8.49 25.49 -17.56
CA LEU A 49 -7.85 25.77 -16.28
C LEU A 49 -6.52 26.50 -16.52
N PRO A 50 -6.20 27.57 -15.76
CA PRO A 50 -4.96 28.31 -15.94
C PRO A 50 -3.73 27.48 -15.55
N VAL A 51 -2.73 27.50 -16.43
CA VAL A 51 -1.41 26.90 -16.21
C VAL A 51 -0.69 27.67 -15.11
N ILE A 52 -0.40 27.00 -13.99
CA ILE A 52 0.47 27.54 -12.94
C ILE A 52 1.87 27.03 -13.25
N ASP A 53 2.80 27.95 -13.55
CA ASP A 53 4.21 27.62 -13.78
C ASP A 53 4.85 27.06 -12.50
N LEU A 54 5.09 25.75 -12.48
CA LEU A 54 5.94 25.13 -11.47
C LEU A 54 7.40 25.42 -11.82
N PRO A 55 8.23 25.86 -10.84
CA PRO A 55 9.66 26.06 -11.07
C PRO A 55 10.32 24.73 -11.44
N THR A 56 11.18 24.79 -12.47
CA THR A 56 11.91 23.66 -13.02
C THR A 56 13.00 23.20 -12.06
N LEU A 57 13.26 21.89 -12.07
CA LEU A 57 14.20 21.16 -11.18
C LEU A 57 15.68 21.52 -11.39
N ASP A 58 15.98 22.60 -12.10
CA ASP A 58 17.32 23.09 -12.42
C ASP A 58 17.74 24.30 -11.57
N ASP A 59 16.84 24.86 -10.75
CA ASP A 59 17.16 25.95 -9.80
C ASP A 59 17.72 25.45 -8.45
N TYR A 60 17.89 24.14 -8.28
CA TYR A 60 18.62 23.57 -7.13
C TYR A 60 20.04 23.19 -7.55
N LEU A 61 20.87 24.20 -7.74
CA LEU A 61 22.32 24.07 -7.90
C LEU A 61 23.04 24.29 -6.54
N PRO A 62 24.29 23.80 -6.39
CA PRO A 62 24.67 22.85 -5.35
C PRO A 62 25.44 23.51 -4.21
N ILE A 63 25.22 23.02 -2.98
CA ILE A 63 26.12 23.34 -1.86
C ILE A 63 27.16 22.22 -1.79
N ASP A 64 28.29 22.46 -2.45
CA ASP A 64 29.56 21.83 -2.14
C ASP A 64 30.16 22.50 -0.90
N GLN A 65 29.89 21.98 0.29
CA GLN A 65 30.70 22.34 1.46
C GLN A 65 30.77 21.13 2.38
N SER A 66 31.78 20.29 2.09
CA SER A 66 32.70 19.74 3.10
C SER A 66 32.07 19.45 4.48
N TRP A 67 31.48 18.26 4.64
CA TRP A 67 31.35 17.67 5.98
C TRP A 67 32.76 17.27 6.42
N SER A 68 33.47 18.19 7.06
CA SER A 68 34.66 17.86 7.84
C SER A 68 34.20 17.29 9.18
N SER A 69 34.62 16.06 9.44
CA SER A 69 34.41 15.37 10.70
C SER A 69 35.49 15.81 11.68
N ASP A 70 35.33 16.95 12.34
CA ASP A 70 35.92 17.14 13.67
C ASP A 70 35.39 18.38 14.37
N SER A 71 35.18 18.25 15.69
CA SER A 71 35.02 19.34 16.67
C SER A 71 33.74 20.19 16.60
N LEU A 72 32.77 19.89 17.49
CA LEU A 72 32.63 20.65 18.74
C LEU A 72 31.58 20.01 19.65
N GLU A 73 32.07 19.26 20.63
CA GLU A 73 31.39 19.04 21.91
C GLU A 73 31.06 20.39 22.54
N THR A 74 29.81 20.62 22.95
CA THR A 74 29.52 21.18 24.29
C THR A 74 28.02 21.14 24.63
N ALA A 75 27.76 20.60 25.82
CA ALA A 75 26.67 20.93 26.75
C ALA A 75 25.22 20.52 26.40
N ILE A 76 24.87 19.27 26.73
CA ILE A 76 23.64 19.01 27.49
C ILE A 76 24.08 18.36 28.79
N ALA A 77 24.13 19.16 29.84
CA ALA A 77 24.38 18.71 31.20
C ALA A 77 23.14 17.99 31.73
N ASP A 78 23.29 16.70 32.02
CA ASP A 78 22.37 15.95 32.87
C ASP A 78 22.55 16.47 34.31
N ASN A 79 21.67 17.37 34.74
CA ASN A 79 21.53 17.72 36.15
C ASN A 79 20.59 16.70 36.81
N ASP A 80 21.18 15.60 37.28
CA ASP A 80 20.61 14.79 38.35
C ASP A 80 20.80 15.56 39.67
N ASP A 81 19.78 16.29 40.11
CA ASP A 81 19.74 16.92 41.43
C ASP A 81 18.83 16.10 42.36
N ASP A 82 19.48 15.26 43.16
CA ASP A 82 18.96 14.64 44.36
C ASP A 82 19.15 15.64 45.51
N ASN A 83 18.06 16.13 46.12
CA ASN A 83 17.72 15.93 47.53
C ASN A 83 16.84 17.04 48.15
N ASN A 84 15.83 16.58 48.89
CA ASN A 84 15.27 17.11 50.17
C ASN A 84 14.16 18.21 50.24
N LYS A 85 12.92 17.72 50.46
CA LYS A 85 11.90 18.03 51.51
C LYS A 85 11.68 19.47 52.04
N PRO A 86 10.40 19.85 52.27
CA PRO A 86 9.93 19.94 53.66
C PRO A 86 8.54 19.32 53.92
N SER A 87 8.32 19.04 55.21
CA SER A 87 7.24 18.32 55.90
C SER A 87 5.90 19.05 56.00
N SER A 88 4.79 18.30 56.03
CA SER A 88 3.69 18.49 57.01
C SER A 88 2.76 17.26 57.04
N ASP A 89 2.33 16.91 58.25
CA ASP A 89 1.65 15.68 58.64
C ASP A 89 0.13 15.70 58.40
N ALA A 90 -0.39 14.67 57.72
CA ALA A 90 -1.73 14.07 57.94
C ALA A 90 -1.95 12.84 57.02
N PRO A 91 -2.23 11.62 57.55
CA PRO A 91 -2.56 10.47 56.72
C PRO A 91 -4.04 10.49 56.30
N LEU A 92 -4.33 10.80 55.03
CA LEU A 92 -5.65 10.57 54.43
C LEU A 92 -5.73 9.16 53.82
N PRO A 93 -6.90 8.47 53.93
CA PRO A 93 -7.05 7.07 53.54
C PRO A 93 -6.80 6.86 52.03
N GLY A 94 -5.90 5.92 51.76
CA GLY A 94 -5.26 5.73 50.46
C GLY A 94 -6.21 5.42 49.32
N ARG A 95 -6.33 6.36 48.39
CA ARG A 95 -6.73 6.05 47.01
C ARG A 95 -5.65 5.12 46.45
N ARG A 96 -5.95 3.82 46.34
CA ARG A 96 -5.07 2.85 45.68
C ARG A 96 -4.67 3.45 44.33
N LYS A 97 -3.40 3.87 44.19
CA LYS A 97 -2.85 4.34 42.91
C LYS A 97 -3.12 3.19 41.93
N ARG A 98 -4.05 3.40 40.99
CA ARG A 98 -4.32 2.42 39.93
C ARG A 98 -2.96 2.20 39.28
N ARG A 99 -2.41 0.98 39.40
CA ARG A 99 -1.18 0.61 38.68
C ARG A 99 -1.38 1.05 37.22
N PRO A 100 -0.48 1.86 36.64
CA PRO A 100 -0.57 2.20 35.23
C PRO A 100 -0.71 0.89 34.48
N LYS A 101 -1.75 0.76 33.65
CA LYS A 101 -2.02 -0.46 32.89
C LYS A 101 -0.73 -0.74 32.10
N ALA A 102 0.03 -1.75 32.50
CA ALA A 102 1.35 -1.99 31.97
C ALA A 102 1.23 -2.12 30.45
N GLY A 103 1.72 -1.11 29.72
CA GLY A 103 1.70 -1.13 28.27
C GLY A 103 2.43 -2.37 27.78
N LEU A 104 2.06 -2.87 26.60
CA LEU A 104 2.77 -3.97 25.97
C LEU A 104 4.27 -3.63 25.90
N THR A 105 5.12 -4.55 26.35
CA THR A 105 6.58 -4.43 26.18
C THR A 105 6.93 -4.20 24.70
N LEU A 106 8.05 -3.54 24.40
CA LEU A 106 8.48 -3.29 23.02
C LEU A 106 8.52 -4.56 22.16
N LYS A 107 9.06 -5.67 22.70
CA LYS A 107 9.08 -6.97 22.02
C LYS A 107 7.68 -7.44 21.60
N LYS A 108 6.70 -7.33 22.50
CA LYS A 108 5.29 -7.67 22.22
C LYS A 108 4.68 -6.75 21.16
N LYS A 109 4.98 -5.44 21.18
CA LYS A 109 4.51 -4.49 20.15
C LYS A 109 5.07 -4.84 18.76
N VAL A 110 6.38 -5.11 18.67
CA VAL A 110 7.04 -5.50 17.41
C VAL A 110 6.47 -6.83 16.89
N HIS A 111 6.27 -7.81 17.77
CA HIS A 111 5.68 -9.09 17.40
C HIS A 111 4.24 -8.92 16.89
N ALA A 112 3.40 -8.15 17.59
CA ALA A 112 2.04 -7.86 17.16
C ALA A 112 2.01 -7.13 15.80
N ALA A 113 2.88 -6.14 15.59
CA ALA A 113 2.99 -5.44 14.31
C ALA A 113 3.48 -6.36 13.18
N LYS A 114 4.40 -7.29 13.46
CA LYS A 114 4.84 -8.31 12.50
C LYS A 114 3.68 -9.23 12.10
N GLN A 115 2.92 -9.71 13.08
CA GLN A 115 1.76 -10.57 12.83
C GLN A 115 0.67 -9.86 12.04
N ALA A 116 0.32 -8.62 12.41
CA ALA A 116 -0.64 -7.80 11.69
C ALA A 116 -0.19 -7.57 10.24
N ARG A 117 1.09 -7.23 10.02
CA ARG A 117 1.66 -7.09 8.67
C ARG A 117 1.53 -8.38 7.86
N ASN A 118 1.83 -9.54 8.44
CA ASN A 118 1.74 -10.82 7.75
C ASN A 118 0.29 -11.20 7.42
N ARG A 119 -0.69 -10.81 8.24
CA ARG A 119 -2.13 -10.96 7.96
C ARG A 119 -2.69 -9.91 7.00
N GLY A 120 -1.89 -8.92 6.62
CA GLY A 120 -2.35 -7.80 5.80
C GLY A 120 -3.26 -6.84 6.57
N GLU A 121 -3.24 -6.84 7.89
CA GLU A 121 -4.01 -5.93 8.74
C GLU A 121 -3.31 -4.57 8.88
N ALA A 122 -4.06 -3.57 9.35
CA ALA A 122 -3.48 -2.28 9.70
C ALA A 122 -2.53 -2.43 10.90
N TYR A 123 -1.39 -1.70 10.88
CA TYR A 123 -0.43 -1.74 11.97
C TYR A 123 0.36 -0.43 12.08
N ASN A 124 0.88 -0.16 13.27
CA ASN A 124 1.74 1.00 13.50
C ASN A 124 3.21 0.64 13.28
N THR A 125 3.93 1.48 12.54
CA THR A 125 5.40 1.39 12.47
C THR A 125 6.04 1.77 13.81
N PHE A 126 7.33 1.51 13.95
CA PHE A 126 8.09 1.96 15.13
C PHE A 126 8.08 3.49 15.27
N SER A 127 8.06 4.21 14.14
CA SER A 127 7.91 5.66 14.08
C SER A 127 6.49 6.18 14.37
N GLY A 128 5.54 5.31 14.71
CA GLY A 128 4.16 5.69 15.05
C GLY A 128 3.24 5.93 13.84
N ARG A 129 3.73 5.77 12.60
CA ARG A 129 2.90 5.90 11.39
C ARG A 129 1.96 4.70 11.28
N LEU A 130 0.66 4.96 11.08
CA LEU A 130 -0.30 3.92 10.74
C LEU A 130 -0.10 3.46 9.29
N VAL A 131 0.12 2.17 9.10
CA VAL A 131 0.05 1.50 7.80
C VAL A 131 -1.33 0.88 7.68
N PRO A 132 -2.12 1.22 6.65
CA PRO A 132 -3.48 0.71 6.50
C PRO A 132 -3.48 -0.78 6.17
N ALA A 133 -4.62 -1.42 6.42
CA ALA A 133 -4.85 -2.80 6.01
C ALA A 133 -4.74 -2.93 4.48
N ARG A 134 -4.29 -4.11 4.04
CA ARG A 134 -4.29 -4.48 2.63
C ARG A 134 -5.73 -4.61 2.17
N THR A 135 -6.01 -4.04 1.00
CA THR A 135 -7.30 -4.14 0.35
C THR A 135 -7.10 -4.60 -1.09
N LEU A 136 -8.12 -5.27 -1.62
CA LEU A 136 -8.17 -5.60 -3.04
C LEU A 136 -8.06 -4.32 -3.86
N ARG A 137 -7.07 -4.27 -4.75
CA ARG A 137 -6.91 -3.13 -5.67
C ARG A 137 -7.84 -3.29 -6.87
N GLN A 138 -7.97 -2.25 -7.68
CA GLN A 138 -8.67 -2.36 -8.97
C GLN A 138 -8.04 -3.45 -9.85
N PRO A 139 -8.83 -4.18 -10.65
CA PRO A 139 -8.29 -5.23 -11.51
C PRO A 139 -7.41 -4.63 -12.63
N CYS A 140 -6.96 -5.45 -13.56
CA CYS A 140 -6.30 -4.91 -14.74
C CYS A 140 -7.29 -4.13 -15.62
N THR A 141 -6.76 -3.25 -16.47
CA THR A 141 -7.54 -2.44 -17.39
C THR A 141 -8.32 -3.29 -18.41
N ALA A 142 -9.37 -2.71 -19.01
CA ALA A 142 -10.16 -3.35 -20.05
C ALA A 142 -9.34 -3.77 -21.29
N LEU A 143 -8.21 -3.08 -21.55
CA LEU A 143 -7.25 -3.40 -22.61
C LEU A 143 -6.40 -4.65 -22.31
N CYS A 144 -6.72 -5.39 -21.25
CA CYS A 144 -6.00 -6.62 -20.92
C CYS A 144 -6.27 -7.70 -21.98
N ARG A 145 -5.24 -8.06 -22.74
CA ARG A 145 -5.27 -9.14 -23.74
C ARG A 145 -5.72 -10.51 -23.21
N LEU A 146 -5.61 -10.74 -21.90
CA LEU A 146 -6.02 -11.98 -21.24
C LEU A 146 -7.43 -11.91 -20.63
N GLN A 147 -8.11 -10.76 -20.75
CA GLN A 147 -9.47 -10.52 -20.25
C GLN A 147 -9.66 -10.99 -18.80
N CYS A 148 -8.68 -10.71 -17.93
CA CYS A 148 -8.66 -11.28 -16.59
C CYS A 148 -9.87 -10.84 -15.75
N SER A 149 -10.38 -9.63 -15.97
CA SER A 149 -11.55 -9.11 -15.26
C SER A 149 -12.86 -9.81 -15.64
N GLU A 150 -12.95 -10.37 -16.85
CA GLU A 150 -14.13 -11.11 -17.34
C GLU A 150 -14.06 -12.58 -16.94
N ARG A 151 -12.85 -13.15 -16.88
CA ARG A 151 -12.62 -14.57 -16.59
C ARG A 151 -12.67 -14.94 -15.11
N PHE A 152 -12.69 -13.94 -14.23
CA PHE A 152 -12.73 -14.11 -12.78
C PHE A 152 -13.84 -13.25 -12.21
N SER A 153 -14.76 -13.88 -11.49
CA SER A 153 -15.79 -13.20 -10.74
C SER A 153 -15.19 -12.36 -9.60
N PRO A 154 -15.87 -11.28 -9.16
CA PRO A 154 -15.47 -10.51 -7.99
C PRO A 154 -15.33 -11.38 -6.72
N GLN A 155 -16.16 -12.40 -6.59
CA GLN A 155 -16.17 -13.33 -5.46
C GLN A 155 -14.93 -14.23 -5.47
N GLU A 156 -14.60 -14.88 -6.60
CA GLU A 156 -13.36 -15.67 -6.74
C GLU A 156 -12.14 -14.82 -6.42
N ARG A 157 -12.11 -13.58 -6.92
CA ARG A 157 -11.02 -12.64 -6.66
C ARG A 157 -10.87 -12.31 -5.18
N LYS A 158 -11.99 -12.12 -4.47
CA LYS A 158 -12.02 -11.89 -3.02
C LYS A 158 -11.56 -13.12 -2.26
N SER A 159 -11.97 -14.32 -2.66
CA SER A 159 -11.52 -15.58 -2.07
C SER A 159 -10.01 -15.77 -2.23
N LEU A 160 -9.45 -15.50 -3.42
CA LEU A 160 -8.00 -15.57 -3.64
C LEU A 160 -7.22 -14.61 -2.74
N PHE A 161 -7.72 -13.39 -2.55
CA PHE A 161 -7.11 -12.42 -1.64
C PHE A 161 -7.15 -12.90 -0.19
N GLN A 162 -8.30 -13.42 0.25
CA GLN A 162 -8.48 -13.95 1.60
C GLN A 162 -7.60 -15.17 1.84
N GLU A 163 -7.57 -16.12 0.91
CA GLU A 163 -6.71 -17.30 0.96
C GLU A 163 -5.25 -16.90 1.15
N PHE A 164 -4.74 -15.99 0.33
CA PHE A 164 -3.35 -15.52 0.41
C PHE A 164 -3.01 -14.86 1.75
N TRP A 165 -3.85 -13.97 2.25
CA TRP A 165 -3.57 -13.26 3.52
C TRP A 165 -3.87 -14.10 4.77
N SER A 166 -4.74 -15.13 4.65
CA SER A 166 -5.03 -16.08 5.72
C SER A 166 -3.83 -16.94 6.12
N ILE A 167 -2.86 -17.12 5.21
CA ILE A 167 -1.59 -17.82 5.47
C ILE A 167 -0.88 -17.22 6.69
N ALA A 168 -0.98 -15.90 6.91
CA ALA A 168 -0.41 -15.18 8.04
C ALA A 168 1.11 -15.38 8.27
N ASP A 169 1.80 -15.94 7.27
CA ASP A 169 3.23 -16.21 7.28
C ASP A 169 3.87 -15.76 5.96
N HIS A 170 5.01 -15.08 6.07
CA HIS A 170 5.68 -14.47 4.93
C HIS A 170 6.34 -15.49 4.01
N LYS A 171 6.87 -16.59 4.57
CA LYS A 171 7.45 -17.68 3.77
C LYS A 171 6.33 -18.42 3.03
N GLY A 172 5.25 -18.78 3.73
CA GLY A 172 4.08 -19.40 3.11
C GLY A 172 3.49 -18.54 1.98
N GLN A 173 3.46 -17.21 2.15
CA GLN A 173 3.03 -16.30 1.08
C GLN A 173 3.97 -16.32 -0.13
N TRP A 174 5.29 -16.38 0.08
CA TRP A 174 6.23 -16.55 -1.02
C TRP A 174 6.10 -17.91 -1.72
N GLU A 175 5.83 -18.97 -0.97
CA GLU A 175 5.53 -20.30 -1.55
C GLU A 175 4.24 -20.28 -2.37
N PHE A 176 3.20 -19.59 -1.90
CA PHE A 176 1.97 -19.37 -2.66
C PHE A 176 2.27 -18.68 -3.99
N ILE A 177 3.11 -17.63 -3.98
CA ILE A 177 3.53 -16.95 -5.22
C ILE A 177 4.32 -17.90 -6.11
N ALA A 178 5.27 -18.67 -5.57
CA ALA A 178 6.09 -19.61 -6.32
C ALA A 178 5.24 -20.68 -7.03
N LYS A 179 4.22 -21.24 -6.36
CA LYS A 179 3.28 -22.22 -6.94
C LYS A 179 2.43 -21.66 -8.08
N ASN A 180 2.23 -20.34 -8.09
CA ASN A 180 1.40 -19.62 -9.06
C ASN A 180 2.23 -18.87 -10.13
N LEU A 181 3.54 -19.12 -10.17
CA LEU A 181 4.49 -18.41 -11.02
C LEU A 181 5.33 -19.41 -11.83
N ASP A 182 5.24 -19.33 -13.15
CA ASP A 182 6.12 -20.12 -14.02
C ASP A 182 7.23 -19.19 -14.56
N ILE A 183 8.49 -19.58 -14.30
CA ILE A 183 9.68 -18.90 -14.82
C ILE A 183 10.13 -19.65 -16.07
N LEU A 184 10.07 -18.97 -17.21
CA LEU A 184 10.42 -19.54 -18.50
C LEU A 184 11.78 -19.02 -18.94
N PRO A 185 12.62 -19.88 -19.55
CA PRO A 185 13.81 -19.41 -20.22
C PRO A 185 13.41 -18.41 -21.32
N LYS A 186 14.29 -17.44 -21.56
CA LYS A 186 14.09 -16.46 -22.61
C LYS A 186 13.99 -17.17 -23.96
N GLY A 187 12.96 -16.84 -24.76
CA GLY A 187 12.89 -17.23 -26.16
C GLY A 187 14.01 -16.55 -26.96
N THR A 188 14.42 -17.16 -28.08
CA THR A 188 15.49 -16.66 -28.97
C THR A 188 15.42 -15.15 -29.18
N CYS A 189 16.54 -14.46 -28.96
CA CYS A 189 16.67 -13.04 -29.23
C CYS A 189 16.65 -12.83 -30.75
N THR A 190 15.74 -11.99 -31.24
CA THR A 190 15.79 -11.52 -32.64
C THR A 190 16.71 -10.32 -32.82
N SER A 191 17.43 -9.87 -31.79
CA SER A 191 18.35 -8.73 -31.92
C SER A 191 19.68 -9.21 -32.50
N ASP A 192 20.23 -8.41 -33.40
CA ASP A 192 21.54 -8.66 -33.98
C ASP A 192 22.63 -8.76 -32.91
N LYS A 193 23.66 -9.54 -33.27
CA LYS A 193 24.82 -9.93 -32.44
C LYS A 193 25.37 -8.73 -31.65
N GLY A 194 25.13 -8.67 -30.34
CA GLY A 194 25.81 -7.74 -29.43
C GLY A 194 24.98 -7.26 -28.24
N ASP A 195 23.65 -7.19 -28.38
CA ASP A 195 22.78 -6.67 -27.32
C ASP A 195 22.14 -7.81 -26.49
N GLU A 196 22.88 -8.27 -25.47
CA GLU A 196 22.27 -9.14 -24.46
C GLU A 196 21.16 -8.38 -23.72
N SER A 197 19.91 -8.81 -23.91
CA SER A 197 18.81 -8.24 -23.13
C SER A 197 19.10 -8.34 -21.64
N ARG A 198 18.93 -7.22 -20.93
CA ARG A 198 18.96 -7.15 -19.46
C ARG A 198 18.00 -8.12 -18.75
N ARG A 199 17.05 -8.74 -19.46
CA ARG A 199 16.11 -9.73 -18.92
C ARG A 199 16.56 -11.15 -19.27
N SER A 200 16.88 -11.94 -18.25
CA SER A 200 17.30 -13.34 -18.38
C SER A 200 16.14 -14.35 -18.46
N ALA A 201 14.93 -13.97 -18.03
CA ALA A 201 13.79 -14.89 -17.98
C ALA A 201 12.46 -14.19 -18.23
N SER A 202 11.52 -14.94 -18.80
CA SER A 202 10.11 -14.57 -18.94
C SER A 202 9.30 -15.17 -17.79
N ARG A 203 8.16 -14.55 -17.44
CA ARG A 203 7.34 -14.98 -16.30
C ARG A 203 5.88 -15.07 -16.70
N ARG A 204 5.20 -16.16 -16.33
CA ARG A 204 3.75 -16.32 -16.46
C ARG A 204 3.12 -16.45 -15.07
N TYR A 205 1.94 -15.87 -14.91
CA TYR A 205 1.23 -15.79 -13.63
C TYR A 205 -0.09 -16.53 -13.73
N TYR A 206 -0.46 -17.21 -12.66
CA TYR A 206 -1.65 -18.05 -12.61
C TYR A 206 -2.39 -17.86 -11.29
N PHE A 207 -3.67 -18.24 -11.28
CA PHE A 207 -4.41 -18.51 -10.07
C PHE A 207 -5.13 -19.85 -10.21
N TRP A 208 -5.27 -20.54 -9.09
CA TRP A 208 -6.08 -21.74 -8.97
C TRP A 208 -7.48 -21.36 -8.53
N VAL A 209 -8.49 -21.79 -9.29
CA VAL A 209 -9.89 -21.65 -8.92
C VAL A 209 -10.52 -23.02 -8.95
N GLY A 210 -10.76 -23.60 -7.78
CA GLY A 210 -11.10 -25.01 -7.67
C GLY A 210 -9.95 -25.88 -8.19
N GLN A 211 -10.19 -26.59 -9.30
CA GLN A 211 -9.18 -27.42 -9.97
C GLN A 211 -8.57 -26.75 -11.21
N ASP A 212 -9.08 -25.58 -11.61
CA ASP A 212 -8.64 -24.91 -12.83
C ASP A 212 -7.45 -23.96 -12.56
N LYS A 213 -6.32 -24.20 -13.21
CA LYS A 213 -5.19 -23.25 -13.26
C LYS A 213 -5.43 -22.24 -14.39
N ARG A 214 -5.82 -21.01 -14.04
CA ARG A 214 -6.14 -19.94 -15.02
C ARG A 214 -5.00 -18.92 -15.10
N GLN A 215 -4.48 -18.70 -16.31
CA GLN A 215 -3.44 -17.69 -16.55
C GLN A 215 -3.99 -16.27 -16.44
N VAL A 216 -3.22 -15.39 -15.79
CA VAL A 216 -3.53 -13.97 -15.61
C VAL A 216 -2.36 -13.07 -16.03
N CYS A 217 -2.65 -11.78 -16.25
CA CYS A 217 -1.61 -10.79 -16.48
C CYS A 217 -0.93 -10.40 -15.16
N LYS A 218 0.30 -9.88 -15.25
CA LYS A 218 1.09 -9.44 -14.09
C LYS A 218 0.33 -8.42 -13.23
N THR A 219 -0.32 -7.44 -13.85
CA THR A 219 -1.05 -6.38 -13.15
C THR A 219 -2.20 -6.95 -12.35
N TYR A 220 -2.98 -7.85 -12.94
CA TYR A 220 -4.09 -8.51 -12.26
C TYR A 220 -3.59 -9.34 -11.06
N PHE A 221 -2.50 -10.08 -11.22
CA PHE A 221 -1.87 -10.85 -10.15
C PHE A 221 -1.45 -9.96 -8.96
N LEU A 222 -0.69 -8.89 -9.24
CA LEU A 222 -0.21 -7.95 -8.23
C LEU A 222 -1.35 -7.22 -7.51
N ASN A 223 -2.37 -6.80 -8.25
CA ASN A 223 -3.49 -6.06 -7.71
C ASN A 223 -4.42 -6.94 -6.88
N THR A 224 -4.64 -8.18 -7.32
CA THR A 224 -5.45 -9.17 -6.60
C THR A 224 -4.81 -9.59 -5.28
N LEU A 225 -3.48 -9.71 -5.20
CA LEU A 225 -2.80 -10.00 -3.94
C LEU A 225 -2.42 -8.75 -3.13
N ALA A 226 -2.61 -7.56 -3.71
CA ALA A 226 -2.19 -6.27 -3.14
C ALA A 226 -0.70 -6.18 -2.78
N ILE A 227 0.16 -6.87 -3.52
CA ILE A 227 1.62 -6.90 -3.31
C ILE A 227 2.34 -5.99 -4.32
N SER A 228 3.65 -5.83 -4.14
CA SER A 228 4.53 -5.10 -5.07
C SER A 228 5.35 -6.06 -5.93
N ASN A 229 5.86 -5.57 -7.05
CA ASN A 229 6.71 -6.36 -7.94
C ASN A 229 8.01 -6.87 -7.27
N ALA A 230 8.44 -6.24 -6.18
CA ALA A 230 9.60 -6.67 -5.40
C ALA A 230 9.43 -8.06 -4.78
N TRP A 231 8.19 -8.45 -4.45
CA TRP A 231 7.89 -9.79 -3.94
C TRP A 231 8.20 -10.84 -5.00
N ILE A 232 7.71 -10.64 -6.22
CA ILE A 232 7.98 -11.53 -7.35
C ILE A 232 9.49 -11.62 -7.60
N GLY A 233 10.20 -10.48 -7.63
CA GLY A 233 11.65 -10.47 -7.79
C GLY A 233 12.38 -11.29 -6.72
N THR A 234 11.96 -11.16 -5.45
CA THR A 234 12.53 -11.91 -4.33
C THR A 234 12.29 -13.41 -4.45
N VAL A 235 11.06 -13.81 -4.80
CA VAL A 235 10.69 -15.21 -5.02
C VAL A 235 11.50 -15.81 -6.16
N CYS A 236 11.57 -15.13 -7.31
CA CYS A 236 12.39 -15.58 -8.44
C CYS A 236 13.86 -15.77 -8.06
N LYS A 237 14.44 -14.82 -7.30
CA LYS A 237 15.82 -14.91 -6.86
C LYS A 237 16.04 -16.12 -5.95
N LYS A 238 15.17 -16.32 -4.96
CA LYS A 238 15.24 -17.47 -4.04
C LYS A 238 15.11 -18.82 -4.77
N LEU A 239 14.19 -18.91 -5.73
CA LEU A 239 14.03 -20.10 -6.56
C LEU A 239 15.28 -20.38 -7.41
N ALA A 240 15.91 -19.35 -7.97
CA ALA A 240 17.15 -19.49 -8.73
C ALA A 240 18.33 -19.93 -7.84
N ASP A 241 18.47 -19.31 -6.66
CA ASP A 241 19.62 -19.54 -5.77
C ASP A 241 19.55 -20.89 -5.04
N HIS A 242 18.35 -21.37 -4.70
CA HIS A 242 18.16 -22.53 -3.79
C HIS A 242 17.21 -23.61 -4.31
N GLY A 243 16.52 -23.40 -5.43
CA GLY A 243 15.46 -24.28 -5.92
C GLY A 243 14.16 -24.22 -5.10
N CYS A 244 14.15 -23.55 -3.95
CA CYS A 244 13.01 -23.42 -3.06
C CYS A 244 12.97 -22.04 -2.36
N VAL A 245 11.82 -21.73 -1.75
CA VAL A 245 11.63 -20.49 -0.99
C VAL A 245 12.10 -20.71 0.46
N ASN A 246 13.27 -20.18 0.80
CA ASN A 246 13.80 -20.19 2.16
C ASN A 246 13.21 -19.08 3.05
N GLU A 247 13.30 -19.25 4.36
CA GLU A 247 12.90 -18.25 5.37
C GLU A 247 13.50 -16.85 5.10
N ASP A 248 12.80 -15.81 5.57
CA ASP A 248 13.34 -14.46 5.53
C ASP A 248 14.41 -14.28 6.62
N GLY A 249 15.65 -14.02 6.19
CA GLY A 249 16.80 -13.82 7.07
C GLY A 249 16.96 -12.39 7.58
N ARG A 250 16.08 -11.46 7.19
CA ARG A 250 16.16 -10.06 7.62
C ARG A 250 16.07 -9.93 9.14
N GLY A 251 16.92 -9.08 9.72
CA GLY A 251 17.00 -8.88 11.16
C GLY A 251 17.76 -9.96 11.94
N ARG A 252 18.22 -11.03 11.28
CA ARG A 252 19.21 -11.96 11.85
C ARG A 252 20.61 -11.43 11.54
N ILE A 253 21.15 -10.60 12.43
CA ILE A 253 22.58 -10.28 12.39
C ILE A 253 23.29 -11.52 12.92
N GLY A 254 24.02 -12.23 12.06
CA GLY A 254 24.87 -13.34 12.52
C GLY A 254 25.87 -12.83 13.55
N ASN A 255 26.23 -13.67 14.53
CA ASN A 255 27.28 -13.33 15.49
C ASN A 255 28.59 -13.06 14.73
N ARG A 256 28.88 -11.79 14.45
CA ARG A 256 30.15 -11.37 13.89
C ARG A 256 31.17 -11.60 15.00
N LYS A 257 32.11 -12.54 14.79
CA LYS A 257 33.23 -12.71 15.72
C LYS A 257 33.91 -11.34 15.83
N LYS A 258 34.01 -10.80 17.04
CA LYS A 258 34.87 -9.64 17.28
C LYS A 258 36.29 -10.10 16.93
N ALA A 259 36.88 -9.45 15.93
CA ALA A 259 38.28 -9.64 15.59
C ALA A 259 39.15 -9.11 16.75
#